data_AF-A0A2V8ID95-F1
#
_entry.id   AF-A0A2V8ID95-F1
#
_cell.length_a   1.000
_cell.length_b   1.000
_cell.length_c   1.000
_cell.angle_alpha   90.00
_cell.angle_beta   90.00
_cell.angle_gamma   90.00
#
_symmetry.space_group_name_H-M   'P 1'
#
loop_
_entity.id
_entity.type
_entity.pdbx_description
1 polymer ?
#
loop_
_entity_poly.entity_id
_entity_poly.type
_entity_poly.pdbx_seq_one_letter_code
_entity_poly.pdbx_strand_id
1 'polypeptide(L)'
;MVCVNAVAEKILERAPKSVAEAGDYLLETLTGGRLQRGKFLEDPLALMGPPYFVSRYLAQVTVRALKGEYDTLDEVMAGLGALSERNPPIIERKREISDGRVVLPEAKVVDLQYPVIGENGIWQSSIEALVTSGPLRDREVRISIRS
;
A
#
# COMPACT_ATOMS: atom_id res chain seq x y z
N MET A 1 7.40 4.87 8.56
CA MET A 1 6.29 3.95 8.25
C MET A 1 5.19 4.23 9.27
N VAL A 2 3.99 4.61 8.82
CA VAL A 2 2.88 4.93 9.74
C VAL A 2 2.35 3.61 10.34
N CYS A 3 2.31 3.52 11.67
CA CYS A 3 1.76 2.36 12.37
C CYS A 3 0.23 2.43 12.35
N VAL A 4 -0.43 1.38 11.88
CA VAL A 4 -1.91 1.31 11.81
C VAL A 4 -2.55 1.51 13.18
N ASN A 5 -1.97 0.92 14.23
CA ASN A 5 -2.47 1.07 15.60
C ASN A 5 -2.41 2.54 16.04
N ALA A 6 -1.33 3.25 15.72
CA ALA A 6 -1.22 4.69 16.02
C ALA A 6 -2.21 5.56 15.23
N VAL A 7 -2.63 5.12 14.04
CA VAL A 7 -3.69 5.81 13.28
C VAL A 7 -5.06 5.54 13.90
N ALA A 8 -5.34 4.29 14.26
CA ALA A 8 -6.59 3.91 14.92
C ALA A 8 -6.75 4.62 16.27
N GLU A 9 -5.71 4.67 17.09
CA GLU A 9 -5.68 5.41 18.35
C GLU A 9 -5.97 6.90 18.13
N LYS A 10 -5.31 7.55 17.16
CA LYS A 10 -5.56 8.96 16.85
C LYS A 10 -6.99 9.25 16.38
N ILE A 11 -7.60 8.32 15.63
CA ILE A 11 -9.00 8.45 15.21
C ILE A 11 -9.92 8.36 16.43
N LEU A 12 -9.67 7.41 17.33
CA LEU A 12 -10.44 7.25 18.56
C LEU A 12 -10.31 8.45 19.49
N GLU A 13 -9.10 8.98 19.67
CA GLU A 13 -8.83 10.19 20.47
C GLU A 13 -9.58 11.42 19.93
N ARG A 14 -9.68 11.54 18.60
CA ARG A 14 -10.39 12.65 17.96
C ARG A 14 -11.91 12.50 17.96
N ALA A 15 -12.43 11.31 18.26
CA ALA A 15 -13.86 11.02 18.37
C ALA A 15 -14.71 11.63 17.23
N PRO A 16 -14.51 11.22 15.97
CA PRO A 16 -15.28 11.75 14.84
C PRO A 16 -16.77 11.54 15.05
N LYS A 17 -17.59 12.54 14.67
CA LYS A 17 -19.05 12.50 14.80
C LYS A 17 -19.71 11.86 13.57
N SER A 18 -18.95 11.64 12.50
CA SER A 18 -19.45 11.05 11.25
C SER A 18 -18.35 10.31 10.48
N VAL A 19 -18.77 9.41 9.58
CA VAL A 19 -17.85 8.69 8.67
C VAL A 19 -17.04 9.64 7.79
N ALA A 20 -17.65 10.71 7.30
CA ALA A 20 -16.96 11.70 6.48
C ALA A 20 -15.83 12.39 7.27
N GLU A 21 -16.11 12.76 8.52
CA GLU A 21 -15.14 13.37 9.43
C GLU A 21 -14.02 12.38 9.80
N ALA A 22 -14.35 11.10 10.02
CA ALA A 22 -13.34 10.05 10.20
C ALA A 22 -12.43 9.92 8.97
N GLY A 23 -12.98 10.00 7.76
CA GLY A 23 -12.22 10.02 6.52
C GLY A 23 -11.26 11.22 6.41
N ASP A 24 -11.72 12.41 6.82
CA ASP A 24 -10.88 13.61 6.82
C ASP A 24 -9.75 13.49 7.85
N TYR A 25 -10.03 12.98 9.06
CA TYR A 25 -9.00 12.72 10.07
C TYR A 25 -8.00 11.65 9.65
N LEU A 26 -8.44 10.62 8.93
CA LEU A 26 -7.54 9.63 8.35
C LEU A 26 -6.59 10.28 7.36
N LEU A 27 -7.11 11.06 6.41
CA LEU A 27 -6.29 11.73 5.41
C LEU A 27 -5.31 12.72 6.05
N GLU A 28 -5.76 13.50 7.02
CA GLU A 28 -4.90 14.43 7.76
C GLU A 28 -3.79 13.70 8.49
N THR A 29 -4.11 12.61 9.19
CA THR A 29 -3.13 11.80 9.95
C THR A 29 -2.09 11.15 9.05
N LEU A 30 -2.51 10.66 7.87
CA LEU A 30 -1.62 9.98 6.92
C LEU A 30 -0.70 10.96 6.16
N THR A 31 -1.12 12.21 6.00
CA THR A 31 -0.42 13.19 5.14
C THR A 31 0.17 14.36 5.90
N GLY A 32 -0.09 14.45 7.21
CA GLY A 32 0.22 15.63 8.03
C GLY A 32 -0.50 16.89 7.51
N GLY A 33 -1.70 16.72 6.94
CA GLY A 33 -2.49 17.81 6.33
C GLY A 33 -1.94 18.35 5.01
N ARG A 34 -0.93 17.72 4.41
CA ARG A 34 -0.27 18.22 3.19
C ARG A 34 -1.01 17.87 1.90
N LEU A 35 -1.81 16.80 1.91
CA LEU A 35 -2.60 16.41 0.74
C LEU A 35 -4.05 16.81 0.94
N GLN A 36 -4.57 17.62 0.02
CA GLN A 36 -5.97 18.03 0.06
C GLN A 36 -6.90 16.89 -0.34
N ARG A 37 -8.09 16.85 0.26
CA ARG A 37 -9.14 15.86 -0.03
C ARG A 37 -9.41 15.68 -1.51
N GLY A 38 -9.61 16.77 -2.26
CA GLY A 38 -9.91 16.70 -3.70
C GLY A 38 -8.82 15.97 -4.49
N LYS A 39 -7.55 16.37 -4.29
CA LYS A 39 -6.40 15.74 -4.96
C LYS A 39 -6.23 14.27 -4.59
N PHE A 40 -6.49 13.92 -3.32
CA PHE A 40 -6.45 12.54 -2.89
C PHE A 40 -7.58 11.69 -3.52
N LEU A 41 -8.77 12.25 -3.67
CA LEU A 41 -9.90 11.54 -4.30
C LEU A 41 -9.67 11.30 -5.80
N GLU A 42 -8.91 12.18 -6.47
CA GLU A 42 -8.48 12.03 -7.86
C GLU A 42 -7.38 10.96 -8.02
N ASP A 43 -6.38 10.96 -7.14
CA ASP A 43 -5.32 9.95 -7.12
C ASP A 43 -5.07 9.40 -5.70
N PRO A 44 -5.79 8.33 -5.31
CA PRO A 44 -5.58 7.68 -4.03
C PRO A 44 -4.21 6.97 -3.90
N LEU A 45 -3.54 6.67 -5.02
CA LEU A 45 -2.25 5.98 -5.02
C LEU A 45 -1.09 6.92 -4.67
N ALA A 46 -1.31 8.24 -4.71
CA ALA A 46 -0.35 9.26 -4.28
C ALA A 46 0.18 9.02 -2.85
N LEU A 47 -0.64 8.41 -1.97
CA LEU A 47 -0.22 8.07 -0.61
C LEU A 47 0.82 6.95 -0.54
N MET A 48 0.91 6.08 -1.54
CA MET A 48 1.87 4.97 -1.54
C MET A 48 3.28 5.41 -1.95
N GLY A 49 3.40 6.53 -2.64
CA GLY A 49 4.66 7.10 -3.08
C GLY A 49 5.25 8.11 -2.11
N PRO A 50 6.44 8.67 -2.43
CA PRO A 50 6.98 9.81 -1.72
C PRO A 50 6.00 11.00 -1.77
N PRO A 51 5.84 11.77 -0.67
CA PRO A 51 6.57 11.67 0.60
C PRO A 51 5.91 10.78 1.67
N TYR A 52 4.78 10.11 1.38
CA TYR A 52 3.88 9.57 2.40
C TYR A 52 4.13 8.10 2.74
N PHE A 53 4.39 7.25 1.74
CA PHE A 53 4.70 5.81 1.92
C PHE A 53 3.69 5.06 2.81
N VAL A 54 2.42 5.27 2.56
CA VAL A 54 1.28 4.64 3.24
C VAL A 54 0.92 3.33 2.54
N SER A 55 0.45 2.33 3.30
CA SER A 55 -0.01 1.08 2.71
C SER A 55 -1.23 1.30 1.79
N ARG A 56 -1.31 0.53 0.70
CA ARG A 56 -2.43 0.58 -0.25
C ARG A 56 -3.79 0.46 0.45
N TYR A 57 -3.87 -0.42 1.44
CA TYR A 57 -5.14 -0.66 2.13
C TYR A 57 -5.52 0.51 3.05
N LEU A 58 -4.57 1.18 3.74
CA LEU A 58 -4.88 2.40 4.48
C LEU A 58 -5.40 3.51 3.55
N ALA A 59 -4.79 3.66 2.37
CA ALA A 59 -5.31 4.56 1.34
C ALA A 59 -6.74 4.16 0.90
N GLN A 60 -7.03 2.86 0.79
CA GLN A 60 -8.37 2.36 0.46
C GLN A 60 -9.40 2.63 1.57
N VAL A 61 -9.09 2.38 2.84
CA VAL A 61 -10.01 2.71 3.94
C VAL A 61 -10.30 4.22 3.95
N THR A 62 -9.27 5.04 3.76
CA THR A 62 -9.40 6.50 3.73
C THR A 62 -10.28 6.97 2.56
N VAL A 63 -10.06 6.47 1.34
CA VAL A 63 -10.88 6.87 0.18
C VAL A 63 -12.33 6.43 0.32
N ARG A 64 -12.58 5.24 0.88
CA ARG A 64 -13.94 4.71 1.10
C ARG A 64 -14.68 5.51 2.16
N ALA A 65 -14.03 5.88 3.25
CA ALA A 65 -14.59 6.76 4.27
C ALA A 65 -14.93 8.16 3.69
N LEU A 66 -14.02 8.75 2.90
CA LEU A 66 -14.26 10.04 2.25
C LEU A 66 -15.35 10.00 1.17
N LYS A 67 -15.59 8.84 0.56
CA LYS A 67 -16.69 8.62 -0.40
C LYS A 67 -18.01 8.22 0.28
N GLY A 68 -18.04 8.09 1.61
CA GLY A 68 -19.24 7.68 2.34
C GLY A 68 -19.65 6.24 2.04
N GLU A 69 -18.69 5.36 1.76
CA GLU A 69 -18.96 3.94 1.48
C GLU A 69 -19.10 3.07 2.72
N TYR A 70 -18.88 3.64 3.91
CA TYR A 70 -19.15 3.00 5.19
C TYR A 70 -20.41 3.61 5.79
N ASP A 71 -21.23 2.75 6.38
CA ASP A 71 -22.49 3.18 7.00
C ASP A 71 -22.26 3.69 8.42
N THR A 72 -21.23 3.19 9.10
CA THR A 72 -20.93 3.52 10.51
C THR A 72 -19.45 3.76 10.76
N LEU A 73 -19.13 4.43 11.87
CA LEU A 73 -17.75 4.60 12.34
C LEU A 73 -17.11 3.27 12.72
N ASP A 74 -17.88 2.34 13.27
CA ASP A 74 -17.40 1.01 13.65
C ASP A 74 -16.89 0.23 12.44
N GLU A 75 -17.51 0.39 11.27
CA GLU A 75 -17.01 -0.22 10.03
C GLU A 75 -15.68 0.38 9.56
N VAL A 76 -15.49 1.69 9.74
CA VAL A 76 -14.20 2.34 9.46
C VAL A 76 -13.12 1.78 10.40
N MET A 77 -13.44 1.65 11.69
CA MET A 77 -12.54 1.10 12.71
C MET A 77 -12.24 -0.38 12.48
N ALA A 78 -13.23 -1.19 12.13
CA ALA A 78 -13.04 -2.59 11.74
C ALA A 78 -12.17 -2.69 10.48
N GLY A 79 -12.38 -1.79 9.52
CA GLY A 79 -11.52 -1.64 8.36
C GLY A 79 -10.06 -1.39 8.74
N LEU A 80 -9.78 -0.51 9.70
CA LEU A 80 -8.43 -0.27 10.22
C LEU A 80 -7.89 -1.47 11.01
N GLY A 81 -8.69 -2.12 11.85
CA GLY A 81 -8.29 -3.27 12.66
C GLY A 81 -7.88 -4.49 11.84
N ALA A 82 -8.56 -4.73 10.72
CA ALA A 82 -8.25 -5.76 9.73
C ALA A 82 -6.80 -5.73 9.18
N LEU A 83 -6.15 -4.56 9.15
CA LEU A 83 -4.73 -4.43 8.80
C LEU A 83 -3.79 -4.97 9.88
N SER A 84 -4.18 -4.83 11.15
CA SER A 84 -3.37 -5.21 12.31
C SER A 84 -3.32 -6.73 12.48
N GLU A 85 -4.38 -7.44 12.08
CA GLU A 85 -4.59 -8.87 12.35
C GLU A 85 -4.10 -9.83 11.24
N ARG A 86 -3.36 -9.37 10.23
CA ARG A 86 -2.73 -10.22 9.17
C ARG A 86 -3.69 -11.02 8.26
N ASN A 87 -4.84 -10.47 7.91
CA ASN A 87 -5.50 -10.77 6.62
C ASN A 87 -6.68 -9.81 6.49
N PRO A 88 -6.53 -8.66 5.79
CA PRO A 88 -7.66 -7.78 5.64
C PRO A 88 -8.77 -8.54 4.88
N PRO A 89 -9.97 -8.75 5.46
CA PRO A 89 -11.11 -9.14 4.67
C PRO A 89 -11.24 -8.11 3.56
N ILE A 90 -11.09 -8.55 2.33
CA ILE A 90 -11.49 -7.73 1.18
C ILE A 90 -13.01 -7.60 1.33
N ILE A 91 -13.46 -6.50 1.94
CA ILE A 91 -14.88 -6.14 1.96
C ILE A 91 -15.20 -5.74 0.52
N GLU A 92 -15.53 -6.74 -0.29
CA GLU A 92 -15.89 -6.60 -1.69
C GLU A 92 -17.09 -5.65 -1.78
N ARG A 93 -16.95 -4.59 -2.58
CA ARG A 93 -18.13 -3.93 -3.14
C ARG A 93 -18.92 -5.01 -3.88
N LYS A 94 -20.24 -5.06 -3.67
CA LYS A 94 -21.14 -5.94 -4.41
C LYS A 94 -20.80 -5.90 -5.92
N ARG A 95 -20.25 -7.03 -6.39
CA ARG A 95 -20.06 -7.46 -7.78
C ARG A 95 -19.31 -6.48 -8.70
N GLU A 96 -18.08 -6.84 -9.02
CA GLU A 96 -17.78 -7.40 -10.34
C GLU A 96 -16.52 -8.26 -10.24
N ILE A 97 -16.69 -9.54 -10.54
CA ILE A 97 -15.62 -10.52 -10.68
C ILE A 97 -14.85 -10.10 -11.94
N SER A 98 -13.70 -9.46 -11.77
CA SER A 98 -12.72 -9.34 -12.85
C SER A 98 -11.46 -10.11 -12.47
N ASP A 99 -11.34 -11.25 -13.11
CA ASP A 99 -10.30 -12.26 -13.12
C ASP A 99 -8.92 -11.68 -13.50
N GLY A 100 -8.27 -10.98 -12.57
CA GLY A 100 -7.04 -10.24 -12.87
C GLY A 100 -6.25 -9.72 -11.68
N ARG A 101 -6.23 -10.45 -10.54
CA ARG A 101 -5.34 -10.09 -9.42
C ARG A 101 -3.87 -10.28 -9.85
N VAL A 102 -3.24 -9.21 -10.31
CA VAL A 102 -1.78 -9.16 -10.44
C VAL A 102 -1.18 -9.08 -9.04
N VAL A 103 -0.70 -10.22 -8.56
CA VAL A 103 0.14 -10.29 -7.34
C VAL A 103 1.55 -9.91 -7.78
N LEU A 104 2.04 -8.76 -7.32
CA LEU A 104 3.44 -8.38 -7.50
C LEU A 104 4.29 -9.20 -6.52
N PRO A 105 5.20 -10.06 -6.98
CA PRO A 105 6.07 -10.81 -6.10
C PRO A 105 7.06 -9.87 -5.42
N GLU A 106 7.19 -10.00 -4.11
CA GLU A 106 8.27 -9.36 -3.35
C GLU A 106 9.52 -10.24 -3.43
N ALA A 107 10.70 -9.62 -3.49
CA ALA A 107 11.97 -10.34 -3.50
C ALA A 107 13.02 -9.63 -2.62
N LYS A 108 13.84 -10.42 -1.95
CA LYS A 108 15.00 -9.97 -1.18
C LYS A 108 16.25 -10.11 -2.02
N VAL A 109 17.03 -9.04 -2.18
CA VAL A 109 18.33 -9.10 -2.86
C VAL A 109 19.30 -9.95 -2.04
N VAL A 110 19.90 -10.94 -2.69
CA VAL A 110 20.89 -11.86 -2.14
C VAL A 110 22.28 -11.40 -2.54
N ASP A 111 22.48 -11.10 -3.82
CA ASP A 111 23.76 -10.62 -4.35
C ASP A 111 23.56 -9.56 -5.45
N LEU A 112 24.54 -8.67 -5.57
CA LEU A 112 24.55 -7.59 -6.55
C LEU A 112 25.90 -7.56 -7.27
N GLN A 113 25.89 -7.91 -8.55
CA GLN A 113 27.01 -7.67 -9.45
C GLN A 113 26.89 -6.27 -10.04
N TYR A 114 27.83 -5.40 -9.65
CA TYR A 114 27.96 -4.05 -10.20
C TYR A 114 28.29 -4.09 -11.70
N PRO A 115 27.92 -3.04 -12.46
CA PRO A 115 28.19 -2.96 -13.88
C PRO A 115 29.66 -3.15 -14.21
N VAL A 116 29.94 -4.10 -15.11
CA VAL A 116 31.27 -4.34 -15.69
C VAL A 116 31.17 -4.32 -17.21
N ILE A 117 32.18 -3.78 -17.89
CA ILE A 117 32.27 -3.83 -19.35
C ILE A 117 32.72 -5.24 -19.74
N GLY A 118 31.87 -5.94 -20.49
CA GLY A 118 32.20 -7.24 -21.08
C GLY A 118 33.15 -7.12 -22.27
N GLU A 119 33.71 -8.25 -22.72
CA GLU A 119 34.68 -8.31 -23.84
C GLU A 119 34.15 -7.72 -25.17
N ASN A 120 32.84 -7.63 -25.30
CA ASN A 120 32.14 -7.04 -26.45
C ASN A 120 31.83 -5.54 -26.29
N GLY A 121 32.35 -4.89 -25.24
CA GLY A 121 32.09 -3.48 -24.94
C GLY A 121 30.71 -3.18 -24.33
N ILE A 122 29.90 -4.21 -24.03
CA ILE A 122 28.56 -4.07 -23.46
C ILE A 122 28.66 -4.08 -21.93
N TRP A 123 27.97 -3.16 -21.27
CA TRP A 123 27.88 -3.15 -19.81
C TRP A 123 26.97 -4.27 -19.33
N GLN A 124 27.45 -5.05 -18.37
CA GLN A 124 26.71 -6.16 -17.78
C GLN A 124 26.66 -5.99 -16.27
N SER A 125 25.46 -6.08 -15.69
CA SER A 125 25.25 -6.21 -14.26
C SER A 125 24.20 -7.28 -14.00
N SER A 126 24.17 -7.81 -12.78
CA SER A 126 23.10 -8.73 -12.39
C SER A 126 22.72 -8.60 -10.93
N ILE A 127 21.46 -8.88 -10.65
CA ILE A 127 20.90 -8.95 -9.30
C ILE A 127 20.44 -10.39 -9.09
N GLU A 128 20.89 -11.01 -8.02
CA GLU A 128 20.34 -12.26 -7.52
C GLU A 128 19.37 -11.94 -6.40
N ALA A 129 18.15 -12.50 -6.47
CA ALA A 129 17.11 -12.22 -5.50
C ALA A 129 16.34 -13.50 -5.13
N LEU A 130 15.93 -13.60 -3.87
CA LEU A 130 15.04 -14.65 -3.36
C LEU A 130 13.62 -14.11 -3.30
N VAL A 131 12.68 -14.76 -3.98
CA VAL A 131 11.27 -14.36 -3.97
C VAL A 131 10.65 -14.69 -2.60
N THR A 132 10.11 -13.69 -1.93
CA THR A 132 9.54 -13.81 -0.58
C THR A 132 8.01 -13.89 -0.56
N SER A 133 7.34 -13.60 -1.69
CA SER A 133 5.87 -13.68 -1.79
C SER A 133 5.36 -14.08 -3.18
N GLY A 134 4.11 -14.53 -3.24
CA GLY A 134 3.45 -14.88 -4.50
C GLY A 134 3.79 -16.30 -5.01
N PRO A 135 3.40 -16.62 -6.26
CA PRO A 135 3.49 -17.98 -6.83
C PRO A 135 4.92 -18.53 -6.97
N LEU A 136 5.93 -17.64 -6.97
CA LEU A 136 7.34 -17.99 -7.12
C LEU A 136 8.10 -17.97 -5.80
N ARG A 137 7.40 -17.89 -4.66
CA ARG A 137 8.02 -17.87 -3.33
C ARG A 137 9.05 -18.99 -3.14
N ASP A 138 10.13 -18.65 -2.45
CA ASP A 138 11.28 -19.51 -2.13
C ASP A 138 12.10 -19.93 -3.37
N ARG A 139 11.88 -19.28 -4.52
CA ARG A 139 12.75 -19.41 -5.70
C ARG A 139 13.78 -18.28 -5.75
N GLU A 140 14.99 -18.65 -6.16
CA GLU A 140 16.03 -17.71 -6.56
C GLU A 140 15.82 -17.29 -8.01
N VAL A 141 15.88 -15.99 -8.24
CA VAL A 141 15.76 -15.38 -9.58
C VAL A 141 17.00 -14.51 -9.84
N ARG A 142 17.52 -14.60 -11.07
CA ARG A 142 18.63 -13.76 -11.53
C ARG A 142 18.12 -12.78 -12.58
N ILE A 143 18.24 -11.49 -12.27
CA ILE A 143 17.90 -10.40 -13.19
C ILE A 143 19.20 -9.93 -13.82
N SER A 144 19.34 -10.12 -15.13
CA SER A 144 20.50 -9.65 -15.90
C SER A 144 20.18 -8.35 -16.60
N ILE A 145 21.02 -7.33 -16.42
CA ILE A 145 20.88 -6.01 -17.06
C ILE A 145 22.05 -5.87 -18.03
N ARG A 146 21.74 -5.54 -19.29
CA ARG A 146 22.70 -5.31 -20.36
C ARG A 146 22.41 -3.96 -21.01
N SER A 147 23.44 -3.12 -21.18
CA SER A 147 23.32 -1.78 -21.79
C SER A 147 24.50 -1.45 -22.71
#